data_AF-A0A177NK63-F1
#
_entry.id   AF-A0A177NK63-F1
#
_cell.length_a   1.000
_cell.length_b   1.000
_cell.length_c   1.000
_cell.angle_alpha   90.00
_cell.angle_beta   90.00
_cell.angle_gamma   90.00
#
_symmetry.space_group_name_H-M   'P 1'
#
loop_
_entity.id
_entity.type
_entity.pdbx_description
1 polymer ?
#
loop_
_entity_poly.entity_id
_entity_poly.type
_entity_poly.pdbx_seq_one_letter_code
_entity_poly.pdbx_strand_id
1 'polypeptide(L)'
;MFYRKNLMCLIIHKPKDAKIDLDLLHSACLYNPHGYGLMAFTGHQKISVVRDQHTDFDALRRAYRHFARHECVIHLRLRTRGHVNTINTHPFRVTDSIYMAHNGTLDINCRIPGRSDSWHMAHDILSPLLQRNPKLIHNRDFQNYVAGKIGTHNRLVFMDADQQKAIIINKSLGVDYQDVWLSNTRWFDAARFGLPAPVACCHPNHSAACAKLNLLGERFARKLGCGVAH
;
A
#
# COMPACT_ATOMS: atom_id res chain seq x y z
N MET A 1 -19.63 19.35 -1.60
CA MET A 1 -18.53 18.67 -0.88
C MET A 1 -18.24 17.36 -1.60
N PHE A 2 -17.26 17.36 -2.50
CA PHE A 2 -16.97 16.20 -3.35
C PHE A 2 -16.51 15.03 -2.49
N TYR A 3 -17.16 13.88 -2.65
CA TYR A 3 -16.71 12.59 -2.13
C TYR A 3 -15.27 12.38 -2.63
N ARG A 4 -14.26 12.62 -1.79
CA ARG A 4 -12.89 12.21 -2.11
C ARG A 4 -12.97 10.69 -2.24
N LYS A 5 -12.92 10.18 -3.47
CA LYS A 5 -12.59 8.76 -3.69
C LYS A 5 -11.37 8.50 -2.82
N ASN A 6 -11.50 7.61 -1.82
CA ASN A 6 -10.38 7.13 -1.02
C ASN A 6 -9.50 6.30 -1.94
N LEU A 7 -8.76 6.98 -2.83
CA LEU A 7 -7.65 6.44 -3.58
C LEU A 7 -6.66 5.94 -2.52
N MET A 8 -6.26 4.70 -2.60
CA MET A 8 -5.31 4.07 -1.67
C MET A 8 -4.31 3.33 -2.53
N CYS A 9 -3.07 3.27 -2.06
CA CYS A 9 -2.06 2.44 -2.70
C CYS A 9 -2.34 0.96 -2.39
N LEU A 10 -1.53 0.07 -2.94
CA LEU A 10 -1.43 -1.30 -2.46
C LEU A 10 -0.03 -1.55 -1.88
N ILE A 11 0.01 -2.23 -0.74
CA ILE A 11 1.25 -2.82 -0.22
C ILE A 11 1.03 -4.32 -0.19
N ILE A 12 2.00 -5.05 -0.72
CA ILE A 12 2.10 -6.50 -0.65
C ILE A 12 3.34 -6.81 0.19
N HIS A 13 3.14 -7.46 1.34
CA HIS A 13 4.25 -8.07 2.10
C HIS A 13 4.28 -9.56 1.76
N LYS A 14 5.40 -10.01 1.23
CA LYS A 14 5.65 -11.39 0.84
C LYS A 14 6.70 -11.97 1.78
N PRO A 15 6.32 -12.85 2.72
CA PRO A 15 7.27 -13.60 3.54
C PRO A 15 8.29 -14.36 2.69
N LYS A 16 9.39 -14.78 3.32
CA LYS A 16 10.41 -15.61 2.66
C LYS A 16 9.75 -16.87 2.06
N ASP A 17 10.19 -17.25 0.86
CA ASP A 17 9.72 -18.43 0.09
C ASP A 17 8.22 -18.45 -0.31
N ALA A 18 7.37 -17.59 0.23
CA ALA A 18 6.02 -17.33 -0.29
C ALA A 18 6.08 -16.75 -1.72
N LYS A 19 5.00 -16.95 -2.49
CA LYS A 19 4.89 -16.53 -3.90
C LYS A 19 3.73 -15.56 -4.07
N ILE A 20 3.99 -14.45 -4.73
CA ILE A 20 2.95 -13.54 -5.20
C ILE A 20 2.36 -14.13 -6.48
N ASP A 21 1.03 -14.23 -6.51
CA ASP A 21 0.25 -14.50 -7.73
C ASP A 21 0.51 -13.39 -8.77
N LEU A 22 1.04 -13.77 -9.93
CA LEU A 22 1.42 -12.81 -10.98
C LEU A 22 0.21 -12.15 -11.63
N ASP A 23 -0.95 -12.80 -11.64
CA ASP A 23 -2.19 -12.19 -12.15
C ASP A 23 -2.70 -11.14 -11.18
N LEU A 24 -2.57 -11.39 -9.87
CA LEU A 24 -2.87 -10.37 -8.85
C LEU A 24 -1.92 -9.19 -8.97
N LEU A 25 -0.62 -9.45 -9.13
CA LEU A 25 0.38 -8.39 -9.28
C LEU A 25 0.13 -7.57 -10.55
N HIS A 26 -0.21 -8.22 -11.66
CA HIS A 26 -0.56 -7.55 -12.91
C HIS A 26 -1.82 -6.69 -12.76
N SER A 27 -2.88 -7.25 -12.16
CA SER A 27 -4.10 -6.51 -11.85
C SER A 27 -3.78 -5.29 -10.99
N ALA A 28 -3.01 -5.45 -9.92
CA ALA A 28 -2.62 -4.35 -9.06
C ALA A 28 -1.80 -3.27 -9.80
N CYS A 29 -0.93 -3.63 -10.74
CA CYS A 29 -0.22 -2.67 -11.58
C CYS A 29 -1.16 -1.80 -12.42
N LEU A 30 -2.21 -2.39 -13.02
CA LEU A 30 -3.17 -1.67 -13.86
C LEU A 30 -3.93 -0.59 -13.07
N TYR A 31 -4.24 -0.84 -11.81
CA TYR A 31 -4.97 0.09 -10.94
C TYR A 31 -4.07 1.15 -10.26
N ASN A 32 -2.76 0.91 -10.20
CA ASN A 32 -1.80 1.76 -9.49
C ASN A 32 -0.69 2.25 -10.44
N PRO A 33 -0.98 3.16 -11.39
CA PRO A 33 -0.05 3.49 -12.49
C PRO A 33 1.08 4.47 -12.09
N HIS A 34 1.06 5.01 -10.87
CA HIS A 34 1.87 6.17 -10.49
C HIS A 34 3.21 5.79 -9.81
N GLY A 35 3.75 4.63 -10.16
CA GLY A 35 5.04 4.14 -9.70
C GLY A 35 4.94 2.95 -8.77
N TYR A 36 6.06 2.27 -8.60
CA TYR A 36 6.20 1.15 -7.69
C TYR A 36 7.53 1.20 -6.95
N GLY A 37 7.58 0.52 -5.82
CA GLY A 37 8.83 0.18 -5.17
C GLY A 37 8.82 -1.22 -4.60
N LEU A 38 9.99 -1.83 -4.56
CA LEU A 38 10.24 -3.13 -3.95
C LEU A 38 11.45 -2.99 -3.01
N MET A 39 11.29 -3.42 -1.76
CA MET A 39 12.41 -3.66 -0.84
C MET A 39 12.47 -5.13 -0.45
N ALA A 40 13.67 -5.70 -0.36
CA ALA A 40 13.87 -7.10 -0.02
C ALA A 40 15.11 -7.29 0.87
N PHE A 41 15.06 -8.24 1.80
CA PHE A 41 16.24 -8.67 2.56
C PHE A 41 17.16 -9.51 1.68
N THR A 42 18.28 -8.96 1.22
CA THR A 42 19.22 -9.58 0.26
C THR A 42 20.48 -10.15 0.87
N GLY A 43 20.57 -10.14 2.20
CA GLY A 43 21.69 -10.68 2.95
C GLY A 43 21.66 -10.17 4.38
N HIS A 44 22.65 -10.61 5.16
CA HIS A 44 22.82 -10.17 6.54
C HIS A 44 22.96 -8.64 6.59
N GLN A 45 22.06 -7.99 7.32
CA GLN A 45 22.03 -6.53 7.48
C GLN A 45 21.95 -5.75 6.16
N LYS A 46 21.30 -6.33 5.13
CA LYS A 46 21.17 -5.71 3.82
C LYS A 46 19.72 -5.72 3.31
N ILE A 47 19.25 -4.54 2.90
CA ILE A 47 18.03 -4.35 2.12
C ILE A 47 18.41 -3.81 0.75
N SER A 48 17.97 -4.49 -0.32
CA SER A 48 18.01 -3.93 -1.67
C SER A 48 16.68 -3.26 -2.00
N VAL A 49 16.75 -2.16 -2.74
CA VAL A 49 15.57 -1.36 -3.14
C VAL A 49 15.57 -1.16 -4.65
N VAL A 50 14.41 -1.37 -5.27
CA VAL A 50 14.11 -1.01 -6.67
C VAL A 50 12.90 -0.09 -6.66
N ARG A 51 12.94 1.01 -7.41
CA ARG A 51 11.83 1.96 -7.52
C ARG A 51 11.71 2.53 -8.92
N ASP A 52 10.49 2.77 -9.35
CA ASP A 52 10.17 3.50 -10.58
C ASP A 52 8.98 4.43 -10.35
N GLN A 53 8.99 5.60 -10.99
CA GLN A 53 7.89 6.56 -10.92
C GLN A 53 6.72 6.23 -11.85
N HIS A 54 6.91 5.25 -12.74
CA HIS A 54 5.88 4.69 -13.61
C HIS A 54 5.71 3.21 -13.30
N THR A 55 4.46 2.76 -13.29
CA THR A 55 4.18 1.34 -13.07
C THR A 55 4.23 0.60 -14.39
N ASP A 56 5.33 -0.13 -14.60
CA ASP A 56 5.50 -1.11 -15.67
C ASP A 56 5.49 -2.51 -15.08
N PHE A 57 4.51 -3.33 -15.46
CA PHE A 57 4.36 -4.68 -14.91
C PHE A 57 5.53 -5.58 -15.25
N ASP A 58 6.10 -5.48 -16.45
CA ASP A 58 7.20 -6.34 -16.87
C ASP A 58 8.50 -6.03 -16.12
N ALA A 59 8.77 -4.75 -15.89
CA ALA A 59 9.87 -4.29 -15.05
C ALA A 59 9.71 -4.76 -13.61
N LEU A 60 8.52 -4.58 -13.02
CA LEU A 60 8.24 -5.05 -11.67
C LEU A 60 8.31 -6.58 -11.58
N ARG A 61 7.80 -7.31 -12.57
CA ARG A 61 7.88 -8.78 -12.65
C ARG A 61 9.33 -9.26 -12.69
N ARG A 62 10.20 -8.61 -13.47
CA ARG A 62 11.64 -8.91 -13.50
C ARG A 62 12.29 -8.65 -12.14
N ALA A 63 12.01 -7.51 -11.51
CA ALA A 63 12.52 -7.19 -10.18
C ALA A 63 12.04 -8.21 -9.13
N TYR A 64 10.75 -8.55 -9.13
CA TYR A 64 10.19 -9.57 -8.25
C TYR A 64 10.85 -10.94 -8.43
N ARG A 65 11.03 -11.40 -9.68
CA ARG A 65 11.71 -12.66 -9.97
C ARG A 65 13.14 -12.70 -9.43
N HIS A 66 13.87 -11.59 -9.54
CA HIS A 66 15.22 -11.47 -8.98
C HIS A 66 15.24 -11.64 -7.46
N PHE A 67 14.18 -11.22 -6.75
CA PHE A 67 14.05 -11.34 -5.29
C PHE A 67 13.07 -12.43 -4.83
N ALA A 68 12.71 -13.40 -5.70
CA ALA A 68 11.59 -14.31 -5.43
C ALA A 68 11.76 -15.13 -4.14
N ARG A 69 13.00 -15.52 -3.80
CA ARG A 69 13.34 -16.30 -2.59
C ARG A 69 13.51 -15.46 -1.33
N HIS A 70 13.39 -14.15 -1.44
CA HIS A 70 13.64 -13.22 -0.35
C HIS A 70 12.30 -12.81 0.27
N GLU A 71 12.30 -12.45 1.54
CA GLU A 71 11.19 -11.69 2.08
C GLU A 71 11.23 -10.28 1.47
N CYS A 72 10.11 -9.82 0.93
CA CYS A 72 10.03 -8.53 0.27
C CYS A 72 8.72 -7.80 0.52
N VAL A 73 8.76 -6.49 0.32
CA VAL A 73 7.59 -5.61 0.37
C VAL A 73 7.53 -4.86 -0.94
N ILE A 74 6.39 -4.96 -1.62
CA ILE A 74 6.08 -4.22 -2.83
C ILE A 74 5.05 -3.15 -2.48
N HIS A 75 5.31 -1.90 -2.86
CA HIS A 75 4.36 -0.82 -2.79
C HIS A 75 4.01 -0.35 -4.20
N LEU A 76 2.74 -0.42 -4.57
CA LEU A 76 2.19 0.08 -5.82
C LEU A 76 1.46 1.39 -5.56
N ARG A 77 1.89 2.45 -6.22
CA ARG A 77 1.45 3.81 -5.93
C ARG A 77 0.26 4.20 -6.79
N LEU A 78 -0.79 4.62 -6.11
CA LEU A 78 -1.86 5.42 -6.68
C LEU A 78 -1.77 6.82 -6.07
N ARG A 79 -1.53 7.83 -6.91
CA ARG A 79 -1.25 9.19 -6.44
C ARG A 79 -2.49 9.78 -5.73
N THR A 80 -2.39 9.88 -4.40
CA THR A 80 -3.35 10.54 -3.52
C THR A 80 -2.90 11.95 -3.14
N ARG A 81 -1.61 12.10 -2.83
CA ARG A 81 -0.93 13.34 -2.45
C ARG A 81 0.50 13.39 -3.01
N GLY A 82 1.05 14.61 -3.07
CA GLY A 82 2.39 14.88 -3.60
C GLY A 82 2.49 14.78 -5.12
N HIS A 83 3.68 15.00 -5.67
CA HIS A 83 3.95 14.88 -7.11
C HIS A 83 4.18 13.41 -7.51
N VAL A 84 3.89 13.07 -8.76
CA VAL A 84 4.28 11.77 -9.35
C VAL A 84 5.75 11.88 -9.73
N ASN A 85 6.62 11.30 -8.90
CA ASN A 85 8.06 11.26 -9.11
C ASN A 85 8.67 10.16 -8.23
N THR A 86 9.89 9.76 -8.56
CA THR A 86 10.64 8.75 -7.81
C THR A 86 10.84 9.15 -6.35
N ILE A 87 10.96 10.44 -6.04
CA ILE A 87 11.21 10.88 -4.66
C ILE A 87 10.00 10.60 -3.75
N ASN A 88 8.78 10.62 -4.26
CA ASN A 88 7.57 10.25 -3.52
C ASN A 88 7.20 8.77 -3.66
N THR A 89 8.07 7.97 -4.26
CA THR A 89 7.83 6.54 -4.45
C THR A 89 8.46 5.79 -3.29
N HIS A 90 7.62 5.05 -2.54
CA HIS A 90 8.05 4.15 -1.48
C HIS A 90 9.00 3.07 -2.00
N PRO A 91 9.78 2.41 -1.13
CA PRO A 91 9.92 2.70 0.29
C PRO A 91 10.72 3.99 0.55
N PHE A 92 10.44 4.62 1.69
CA PHE A 92 11.24 5.72 2.22
C PHE A 92 12.28 5.18 3.19
N ARG A 93 13.52 5.65 3.06
CA ARG A 93 14.57 5.39 4.05
C ARG A 93 14.28 6.21 5.31
N VAL A 94 14.25 5.57 6.48
CA VAL A 94 13.98 6.20 7.78
C VAL A 94 15.28 6.34 8.59
N THR A 95 16.08 5.28 8.61
CA THR A 95 17.45 5.27 9.17
C THR A 95 18.39 4.64 8.15
N ASP A 96 19.64 4.37 8.53
CA ASP A 96 20.57 3.69 7.63
C ASP A 96 20.15 2.24 7.31
N SER A 97 19.45 1.58 8.23
CA SER A 97 19.02 0.18 8.15
C SER A 97 17.51 -0.01 8.05
N ILE A 98 16.69 1.02 8.31
CA ILE A 98 15.22 0.91 8.35
C ILE A 98 14.58 1.63 7.15
N TYR A 99 13.71 0.90 6.44
CA TYR A 99 12.89 1.42 5.35
C TYR A 99 11.40 1.29 5.68
N MET A 100 10.58 2.18 5.12
CA MET A 100 9.13 2.27 5.38
C MET A 100 8.30 2.36 4.09
N ALA A 101 7.29 1.51 3.97
CA ALA A 101 6.17 1.66 3.05
C ALA A 101 4.92 2.13 3.82
N HIS A 102 4.08 2.97 3.19
CA HIS A 102 2.85 3.47 3.80
C HIS A 102 1.69 3.37 2.82
N ASN A 103 0.55 2.86 3.29
CA ASN A 103 -0.70 2.92 2.55
C ASN A 103 -1.76 3.67 3.36
N GLY A 104 -2.24 4.76 2.78
CA GLY A 104 -3.29 5.60 3.34
C GLY A 104 -3.03 7.08 3.06
N THR A 105 -3.54 7.93 3.93
CA THR A 105 -3.30 9.36 3.93
C THR A 105 -3.23 9.84 5.38
N LEU A 106 -2.12 10.46 5.74
CA LEU A 106 -1.85 10.96 7.08
C LEU A 106 -2.29 12.41 7.17
N ASP A 107 -2.92 12.76 8.29
CA ASP A 107 -3.23 14.15 8.62
C ASP A 107 -2.07 14.76 9.41
N ILE A 108 -1.02 15.14 8.68
CA ILE A 108 0.19 15.75 9.23
C ILE A 108 0.57 16.99 8.43
N ASN A 109 1.25 17.93 9.10
CA ASN A 109 1.75 19.13 8.46
C ASN A 109 2.83 18.78 7.41
N CYS A 110 2.52 19.02 6.13
CA CYS A 110 3.44 18.80 5.02
C CYS A 110 4.14 20.12 4.66
N ARG A 111 5.24 20.41 5.36
CA ARG A 111 5.96 21.70 5.24
C ARG A 111 6.67 21.90 3.90
N ILE A 112 7.04 20.83 3.19
CA ILE A 112 7.73 20.90 1.89
C ILE A 112 6.71 20.67 0.77
N PRO A 113 6.42 21.69 -0.07
CA PRO A 113 5.53 21.55 -1.21
C PRO A 113 5.97 20.40 -2.13
N GLY A 114 4.99 19.63 -2.61
CA GLY A 114 5.21 18.52 -3.55
C GLY A 114 5.73 17.22 -2.93
N ARG A 115 6.19 17.22 -1.67
CA ARG A 115 6.50 15.99 -0.90
C ARG A 115 5.22 15.35 -0.36
N SER A 116 5.19 14.02 -0.34
CA SER A 116 4.07 13.27 0.24
C SER A 116 4.05 13.38 1.76
N ASP A 117 2.89 13.15 2.35
CA ASP A 117 2.71 12.95 3.80
C ASP A 117 3.58 11.78 4.31
N SER A 118 3.70 10.71 3.53
CA SER A 118 4.54 9.56 3.83
C SER A 118 6.02 9.93 3.93
N TRP A 119 6.48 10.85 3.07
CA TRP A 119 7.84 11.39 3.13
C TRP A 119 8.06 12.15 4.44
N HIS A 120 7.13 13.02 4.83
CA HIS A 120 7.22 13.78 6.09
C HIS A 120 7.14 12.87 7.32
N MET A 121 6.28 11.85 7.30
CA MET A 121 6.24 10.83 8.36
C MET A 121 7.60 10.12 8.50
N ALA A 122 8.22 9.71 7.39
CA ALA A 122 9.53 9.07 7.43
C ALA A 122 10.63 10.02 7.92
N HIS A 123 10.73 11.23 7.36
CA HIS A 123 11.88 12.11 7.55
C HIS A 123 11.75 13.05 8.76
N ASP A 124 10.57 13.63 8.98
CA ASP A 124 10.39 14.64 10.02
C ASP A 124 9.92 14.04 11.35
N ILE A 125 9.22 12.89 11.33
CA ILE A 125 8.65 12.27 12.53
C ILE A 125 9.47 11.05 12.97
N LEU A 126 9.60 10.04 12.12
CA LEU A 126 10.18 8.75 12.51
C LEU A 126 11.70 8.76 12.51
N SER A 127 12.34 9.38 11.52
CA SER A 127 13.80 9.38 11.40
C SER A 127 14.51 9.96 12.64
N PRO A 128 14.10 11.11 13.22
CA PRO A 128 14.75 11.64 14.43
C PRO A 128 14.65 10.71 15.64
N LEU A 129 13.57 9.92 15.74
CA LEU A 129 13.34 8.98 16.84
C LEU A 129 14.16 7.70 16.63
N LEU A 130 14.07 7.12 15.42
CA LEU A 130 14.67 5.82 15.11
C LEU A 130 16.17 5.91 14.84
N GLN A 131 16.71 7.06 14.42
CA GLN A 131 18.17 7.24 14.37
C GLN A 131 18.80 7.20 15.78
N ARG A 132 18.10 7.73 16.79
CA ARG A 132 18.57 7.73 18.18
C ARG A 132 18.41 6.36 18.84
N ASN A 133 17.30 5.68 18.55
CA ASN A 133 17.02 4.34 19.07
C ASN A 133 16.32 3.47 18.02
N PRO A 134 17.07 2.80 17.13
CA PRO A 134 16.50 1.96 16.08
C PRO A 134 15.59 0.85 16.63
N LYS A 135 15.93 0.28 17.79
CA LYS A 135 15.16 -0.78 18.44
C LYS A 135 13.76 -0.34 18.87
N LEU A 136 13.51 0.97 18.96
CA LEU A 136 12.20 1.51 19.35
C LEU A 136 11.07 1.02 18.46
N ILE A 137 11.30 0.83 17.14
CA ILE A 137 10.26 0.35 16.24
C ILE A 137 9.80 -1.09 16.56
N HIS A 138 10.62 -1.88 17.28
CA HIS A 138 10.30 -3.23 17.72
C HIS A 138 9.53 -3.26 19.05
N ASN A 139 9.50 -2.15 19.78
CA ASN A 139 8.74 -2.04 21.03
C ASN A 139 7.23 -2.00 20.72
N ARG A 140 6.46 -2.85 21.41
CA ARG A 140 5.03 -3.02 21.15
C ARG A 140 4.21 -1.78 21.52
N ASP A 141 4.55 -1.11 22.62
CA ASP A 141 3.85 0.10 23.07
C ASP A 141 4.08 1.25 22.10
N PHE A 142 5.31 1.37 21.57
CA PHE A 142 5.60 2.33 20.51
C PHE A 142 4.81 2.03 19.23
N GLN A 143 4.75 0.76 18.79
CA GLN A 143 3.91 0.37 17.65
C GLN A 143 2.44 0.70 17.87
N ASN A 144 1.91 0.46 19.07
CA ASN A 144 0.52 0.76 19.44
C ASN A 144 0.26 2.28 19.48
N TYR A 145 1.21 3.05 20.01
CA TYR A 145 1.15 4.50 20.01
C TYR A 145 1.10 5.05 18.58
N VAL A 146 1.99 4.58 17.70
CA VAL A 146 2.00 4.98 16.28
C VAL A 146 0.69 4.56 15.61
N ALA A 147 0.19 3.35 15.84
CA ALA A 147 -1.10 2.87 15.33
C ALA A 147 -2.26 3.81 15.71
N GLY A 148 -2.32 4.22 16.99
CA GLY A 148 -3.32 5.16 17.48
C GLY A 148 -3.22 6.55 16.85
N LYS A 149 -2.00 7.02 16.57
CA LYS A 149 -1.77 8.34 15.93
C LYS A 149 -2.09 8.35 14.44
N ILE A 150 -1.77 7.28 13.71
CA ILE A 150 -2.06 7.22 12.27
C ILE A 150 -3.52 6.86 11.98
N GLY A 151 -4.23 6.26 12.93
CA GLY A 151 -5.63 5.87 12.76
C GLY A 151 -5.85 4.66 11.85
N THR A 152 -7.11 4.23 11.74
CA THR A 152 -7.51 2.93 11.15
C THR A 152 -7.53 2.90 9.61
N HIS A 153 -7.29 4.03 8.96
CA HIS A 153 -7.20 4.10 7.49
C HIS A 153 -5.76 3.98 6.97
N ASN A 154 -4.78 3.90 7.86
CA ASN A 154 -3.36 3.91 7.51
C ASN A 154 -2.68 2.60 7.91
N ARG A 155 -1.78 2.09 7.08
CA ARG A 155 -0.90 0.95 7.39
C ARG A 155 0.54 1.34 7.10
N LEU A 156 1.46 0.96 7.98
CA LEU A 156 2.90 1.14 7.79
C LEU A 156 3.57 -0.21 7.79
N VAL A 157 4.48 -0.44 6.84
CA VAL A 157 5.32 -1.63 6.80
C VAL A 157 6.76 -1.17 6.86
N PHE A 158 7.49 -1.66 7.86
CA PHE A 158 8.92 -1.42 8.03
C PHE A 158 9.70 -2.68 7.70
N MET A 159 10.87 -2.50 7.11
CA MET A 159 11.91 -3.53 7.06
C MET A 159 13.16 -2.97 7.74
N ASP A 160 13.62 -3.68 8.77
CA ASP A 160 14.83 -3.37 9.51
C ASP A 160 15.93 -4.35 9.10
N ALA A 161 16.95 -3.85 8.41
CA ALA A 161 18.07 -4.65 7.95
C ALA A 161 18.85 -5.25 9.12
N ASP A 162 19.13 -4.48 10.16
CA ASP A 162 19.98 -4.90 11.28
C ASP A 162 19.33 -6.05 12.06
N GLN A 163 18.02 -5.98 12.25
CA GLN A 163 17.25 -7.02 12.93
C GLN A 163 16.71 -8.10 11.99
N GLN A 164 16.92 -7.98 10.67
CA GLN A 164 16.36 -8.88 9.64
C GLN A 164 14.86 -9.15 9.85
N LYS A 165 14.09 -8.09 10.12
CA LYS A 165 12.69 -8.23 10.54
C LYS A 165 11.78 -7.21 9.88
N ALA A 166 10.65 -7.69 9.35
CA ALA A 166 9.56 -6.84 8.92
C ALA A 166 8.57 -6.57 10.07
N ILE A 167 8.02 -5.36 10.11
CA ILE A 167 7.05 -4.92 11.11
C ILE A 167 5.88 -4.27 10.39
N ILE A 168 4.66 -4.68 10.70
CA ILE A 168 3.44 -4.14 10.09
C ILE A 168 2.58 -3.49 11.18
N ILE A 169 2.45 -2.16 11.12
CA ILE A 169 1.52 -1.40 11.96
C ILE A 169 0.15 -1.42 11.29
N ASN A 170 -0.89 -1.69 12.08
CA ASN A 170 -2.27 -1.93 11.62
C ASN A 170 -2.40 -3.17 10.69
N LYS A 171 -1.64 -4.25 10.97
CA LYS A 171 -1.69 -5.51 10.20
C LYS A 171 -3.11 -6.09 10.06
N SER A 172 -3.90 -6.04 11.13
CA SER A 172 -5.28 -6.55 11.18
C SER A 172 -6.25 -5.84 10.22
N LEU A 173 -5.84 -4.70 9.67
CA LEU A 173 -6.64 -3.94 8.70
C LEU A 173 -6.29 -4.32 7.24
N GLY A 174 -5.32 -5.20 7.03
CA GLY A 174 -5.06 -5.85 5.74
C GLY A 174 -5.74 -7.22 5.65
N VAL A 175 -5.34 -8.00 4.66
CA VAL A 175 -5.85 -9.36 4.43
C VAL A 175 -4.70 -10.27 4.01
N ASP A 176 -4.69 -11.49 4.52
CA ASP A 176 -3.78 -12.53 4.04
C ASP A 176 -4.41 -13.24 2.82
N TYR A 177 -3.64 -13.46 1.77
CA TYR A 177 -4.03 -14.15 0.54
C TYR A 177 -2.84 -14.97 0.06
N GLN A 178 -3.00 -16.29 -0.07
CA GLN A 178 -1.94 -17.20 -0.55
C GLN A 178 -0.56 -16.94 0.10
N ASP A 179 -0.52 -16.90 1.44
CA ASP A 179 0.68 -16.67 2.25
C ASP A 179 1.36 -15.29 2.08
N VAL A 180 0.73 -14.36 1.35
CA VAL A 180 1.15 -12.95 1.30
C VAL A 180 0.13 -12.07 2.01
N TRP A 181 0.59 -10.96 2.56
CA TRP A 181 -0.29 -9.96 3.18
C TRP A 181 -0.51 -8.79 2.24
N LEU A 182 -1.77 -8.42 2.03
CA LEU A 182 -2.22 -7.28 1.24
C LEU A 182 -2.75 -6.20 2.18
N SER A 183 -2.33 -4.95 2.00
CA SER A 183 -2.75 -3.87 2.92
C SER A 183 -4.23 -3.48 2.82
N ASN A 184 -4.92 -3.90 1.77
CA ASN A 184 -6.35 -3.72 1.54
C ASN A 184 -6.83 -4.61 0.37
N THR A 185 -8.14 -4.66 0.11
CA THR A 185 -8.77 -5.34 -1.03
C THR A 185 -9.25 -4.36 -2.14
N ARG A 186 -8.69 -3.14 -2.20
CA ARG A 186 -8.98 -2.13 -3.22
C ARG A 186 -7.80 -2.01 -4.19
N TRP A 187 -8.07 -1.41 -5.34
CA TRP A 187 -7.03 -1.06 -6.34
C TRP A 187 -6.32 -2.29 -6.91
N PHE A 188 -7.08 -3.36 -7.06
CA PHE A 188 -6.89 -4.53 -7.93
C PHE A 188 -8.25 -5.25 -8.01
N ASP A 189 -8.40 -6.22 -8.91
CA ASP A 189 -9.65 -6.98 -9.08
C ASP A 189 -9.81 -8.05 -7.99
N ALA A 190 -10.08 -7.64 -6.76
CA ALA A 190 -10.17 -8.53 -5.60
C ALA A 190 -11.18 -9.67 -5.78
N ALA A 191 -12.29 -9.42 -6.48
CA ALA A 191 -13.33 -10.42 -6.73
C ALA A 191 -12.80 -11.60 -7.57
N ARG A 192 -11.97 -11.32 -8.58
CA ARG A 192 -11.30 -12.36 -9.38
C ARG A 192 -10.45 -13.31 -8.54
N PHE A 193 -9.97 -12.86 -7.39
CA PHE A 193 -9.11 -13.64 -6.48
C PHE A 193 -9.87 -14.19 -5.25
N GLY A 194 -11.21 -14.16 -5.26
CA GLY A 194 -12.02 -14.66 -4.14
C GLY A 194 -11.90 -13.84 -2.86
N LEU A 195 -11.36 -12.62 -2.94
CA LEU A 195 -11.22 -11.73 -1.80
C LEU A 195 -12.49 -10.90 -1.61
N PRO A 196 -12.88 -10.61 -0.35
CA PRO A 196 -14.09 -9.87 -0.07
C PRO A 196 -14.04 -8.49 -0.72
N ALA A 197 -15.20 -8.07 -1.23
CA ALA A 197 -15.38 -6.72 -1.74
C ALA A 197 -14.91 -5.71 -0.67
N PRO A 198 -14.29 -4.59 -1.08
CA PRO A 198 -13.74 -3.67 -0.12
C PRO A 198 -14.81 -3.19 0.84
N VAL A 199 -14.60 -3.41 2.13
CA VAL A 199 -15.48 -2.88 3.17
C VAL A 199 -15.51 -1.36 2.97
N ALA A 200 -16.66 -0.82 2.55
CA ALA A 200 -16.90 0.60 2.65
C ALA A 200 -16.87 0.88 4.16
N CYS A 201 -15.97 1.76 4.61
CA CYS A 201 -16.08 2.30 5.96
C CYS A 201 -17.37 3.14 5.99
N CYS A 202 -18.50 2.47 6.16
CA CYS A 202 -19.80 3.09 6.35
C CYS A 202 -19.81 3.64 7.76
N HIS A 203 -19.73 4.97 7.90
CA HIS A 203 -20.36 5.59 9.06
C HIS A 203 -21.88 5.33 8.99
N PRO A 204 -22.59 5.18 10.14
CA PRO A 204 -23.97 4.69 10.18
C PRO A 204 -25.05 5.52 9.46
N ASN A 205 -24.74 6.66 8.83
CA ASN A 205 -25.76 7.63 8.43
C ASN A 205 -26.07 7.77 6.94
N HIS A 206 -25.65 6.85 6.05
CA HIS A 206 -25.90 7.04 4.60
C HIS A 206 -26.35 5.78 3.83
N SER A 207 -27.29 5.00 4.36
CA SER A 207 -27.89 3.87 3.62
C SER A 207 -28.80 4.27 2.45
N ALA A 208 -29.27 5.52 2.34
CA ALA A 208 -30.26 5.91 1.34
C ALA A 208 -29.69 6.37 -0.03
N ALA A 209 -28.41 6.76 -0.10
CA ALA A 209 -27.84 7.35 -1.32
C ALA A 209 -27.26 6.30 -2.30
N CYS A 210 -26.84 5.14 -1.79
CA CYS A 210 -26.20 4.10 -2.62
C CYS A 210 -27.21 3.35 -3.50
N ALA A 211 -28.47 3.24 -3.06
CA ALA A 211 -29.53 2.58 -3.82
C ALA A 211 -29.91 3.31 -5.14
N LYS A 212 -29.67 4.63 -5.24
CA LYS A 212 -30.04 5.42 -6.42
C LYS A 212 -29.06 5.30 -7.60
N LEU A 213 -27.79 4.94 -7.36
CA LEU A 213 -26.78 4.81 -8.43
C LEU A 213 -26.89 3.48 -9.20
N ASN A 214 -27.28 2.38 -8.53
CA ASN A 214 -27.53 1.11 -9.22
C ASN A 214 -28.75 1.18 -10.16
N LEU A 215 -29.79 1.92 -9.77
CA LEU A 215 -30.99 2.13 -10.61
C LEU A 215 -30.76 2.99 -11.85
N LEU A 216 -29.73 3.86 -11.84
CA LEU A 216 -29.36 4.68 -13.00
C LEU A 216 -28.52 3.90 -14.02
N GLY A 217 -27.65 2.99 -13.57
CA GLY A 217 -26.88 2.10 -14.44
C GLY A 217 -27.75 1.12 -15.24
N GLU A 218 -28.75 0.51 -14.58
CA GLU A 218 -29.69 -0.41 -15.25
C GLU A 218 -30.66 0.28 -16.22
N ARG A 219 -30.98 1.56 -15.98
CA ARG A 219 -31.83 2.35 -16.89
C ARG A 219 -31.07 2.83 -18.12
N PHE A 220 -29.74 2.98 -18.03
CA PHE A 220 -28.90 3.34 -19.18
C PHE A 220 -28.64 2.12 -20.08
N ALA A 221 -28.40 0.94 -19.49
CA ALA A 221 -28.23 -0.31 -20.24
C ALA A 221 -29.47 -0.72 -21.05
N ARG A 222 -30.69 -0.50 -20.51
CA ARG A 222 -31.95 -0.75 -21.23
C ARG A 222 -32.25 0.22 -22.37
N LYS A 223 -31.60 1.40 -22.41
CA LYS A 223 -31.80 2.41 -23.47
C LYS A 223 -30.87 2.24 -24.67
N LEU A 224 -29.86 1.37 -24.59
CA LEU A 224 -28.84 1.18 -25.64
C LEU A 224 -28.94 -0.15 -26.41
N GLY A 225 -30.00 -0.94 -26.20
CA GLY A 225 -30.36 -2.02 -27.13
C GLY A 225 -29.36 -3.18 -27.31
N CYS A 226 -28.32 -3.31 -26.47
CA CYS A 226 -27.44 -4.49 -26.50
C CYS A 226 -28.03 -5.61 -25.65
N GLY A 227 -28.84 -6.47 -26.27
CA GLY A 227 -29.22 -7.76 -25.71
C GLY A 227 -28.04 -8.71 -25.73
N VAL A 228 -27.75 -9.31 -24.58
CA VAL A 228 -26.86 -10.48 -24.48
C VAL A 228 -27.69 -11.69 -24.89
N ALA A 229 -27.35 -12.29 -26.04
CA ALA A 229 -27.84 -13.62 -26.40
C ALA A 229 -27.04 -14.68 -25.62
N HIS A 230 -27.76 -15.75 -25.25
CA HIS A 230 -27.33 -16.89 -24.44
C HIS A 230 -26.03 -17.55 -24.86
#